data_AF-J2PQ71-F1
#
_entry.id   AF-J2PQ71-F1
#
_cell.length_a   1.000
_cell.length_b   1.000
_cell.length_c   1.000
_cell.angle_alpha   90.00
_cell.angle_beta   90.00
_cell.angle_gamma   90.00
#
_symmetry.space_group_name_H-M   'P 1'
#
loop_
_entity.id
_entity.type
_entity.pdbx_description
1 polymer ?
#
loop_
_entity_poly.entity_id
_entity_poly.type
_entity_poly.pdbx_seq_one_letter_code
_entity_poly.pdbx_strand_id
1 'polypeptide(L)'
;MVPKDQAVSVPRYAFEAMAAYASFDADKVAVMLLLLMRMDFSRAVRIDTSLLPELLTLSSERVGRAVSGLIKKSWVDSIDEDAMRHRFLDCVAHAAFIHADFDTLTRIVNTRLKAVDVH
;
A
#
# COMPACT_ATOMS: atom_id res chain seq x y z
N MET A 1 -22.23 -17.62 14.85
CA MET A 1 -21.87 -16.65 13.81
C MET A 1 -20.43 -16.93 13.43
N VAL A 2 -20.16 -17.34 12.19
CA VAL A 2 -18.79 -17.54 11.70
C VAL A 2 -18.13 -16.15 11.66
N PRO A 3 -16.92 -15.95 12.22
CA PRO A 3 -16.21 -14.69 12.02
C PRO A 3 -16.04 -14.52 10.52
N LYS A 4 -16.60 -13.46 9.93
CA LYS A 4 -16.31 -13.11 8.54
C LYS A 4 -14.91 -12.49 8.47
N ASP A 5 -13.90 -13.28 8.82
CA ASP A 5 -12.55 -13.15 8.28
C ASP A 5 -12.63 -13.58 6.81
N GLN A 6 -13.42 -12.86 6.01
CA GLN A 6 -13.42 -13.07 4.59
C GLN A 6 -12.24 -12.29 4.04
N ALA A 7 -11.10 -12.97 3.96
CA ALA A 7 -9.92 -12.48 3.27
C ALA A 7 -10.32 -11.99 1.88
N VAL A 8 -9.99 -10.73 1.56
CA VAL A 8 -10.19 -10.20 0.22
C VAL A 8 -9.25 -10.93 -0.74
N SER A 9 -9.79 -11.50 -1.81
CA SER A 9 -8.98 -12.17 -2.82
C SER A 9 -8.15 -11.11 -3.55
N VAL A 10 -6.86 -11.08 -3.24
CA VAL A 10 -5.87 -10.30 -3.99
C VAL A 10 -5.45 -11.13 -5.21
N PRO A 11 -5.49 -10.57 -6.43
CA PRO A 11 -5.07 -11.30 -7.61
C PRO A 11 -3.61 -11.72 -7.55
N ARG A 12 -3.31 -12.91 -8.09
CA ARG A 12 -1.94 -13.45 -8.16
C ARG A 12 -0.94 -12.48 -8.78
N TYR A 13 -1.34 -11.80 -9.86
CA TYR A 13 -0.48 -10.85 -10.56
C TYR A 13 -0.15 -9.60 -9.73
N ALA A 14 -0.92 -9.29 -8.67
CA ALA A 14 -0.59 -8.17 -7.78
C ALA A 14 0.70 -8.45 -7.01
N PHE A 15 0.87 -9.67 -6.51
CA PHE A 15 2.12 -10.08 -5.86
C PHE A 15 3.29 -10.13 -6.85
N GLU A 16 3.05 -10.61 -8.08
CA GLU A 16 4.09 -10.67 -9.13
C GLU A 16 4.57 -9.28 -9.54
N ALA A 17 3.66 -8.32 -9.75
CA ALA A 17 4.00 -6.93 -10.05
C ALA A 17 4.75 -6.25 -8.89
N MET A 18 4.33 -6.53 -7.64
CA MET A 18 4.99 -6.00 -6.44
C MET A 18 6.39 -6.59 -6.24
N ALA A 19 6.56 -7.88 -6.50
CA ALA A 19 7.86 -8.55 -6.45
C ALA A 19 8.82 -7.97 -7.50
N ALA A 20 8.34 -7.71 -8.72
CA ALA A 20 9.12 -7.04 -9.76
C ALA A 20 9.56 -5.62 -9.36
N TYR A 21 8.77 -4.93 -8.51
CA TYR A 21 9.08 -3.58 -8.06
C TYR A 21 9.94 -3.50 -6.79
N ALA A 22 10.07 -4.60 -6.04
CA ALA A 22 10.77 -4.62 -4.76
C ALA A 22 12.23 -4.16 -4.86
N SER A 23 12.88 -4.41 -6.00
CA SER A 23 14.26 -3.97 -6.28
C SER A 23 14.42 -2.45 -6.35
N PHE A 24 13.35 -1.71 -6.65
CA PHE A 24 13.37 -0.25 -6.73
C PHE A 24 13.00 0.40 -5.41
N ASP A 25 12.10 -0.23 -4.63
CA ASP A 25 11.46 0.43 -3.49
C ASP A 25 10.87 -0.56 -2.48
N ALA A 26 11.74 -1.39 -1.90
CA ALA A 26 11.36 -2.49 -1.00
C ALA A 26 10.45 -2.03 0.16
N ASP A 27 10.69 -0.85 0.74
CA ASP A 27 9.91 -0.36 1.88
C ASP A 27 8.46 -0.04 1.48
N LYS A 28 8.26 0.59 0.31
CA LYS A 28 6.90 0.88 -0.21
C LYS A 28 6.18 -0.40 -0.56
N VAL A 29 6.89 -1.34 -1.18
CA VAL A 29 6.34 -2.67 -1.49
C VAL A 29 5.90 -3.39 -0.22
N ALA A 30 6.72 -3.37 0.83
CA ALA A 30 6.40 -3.99 2.11
C ALA A 30 5.15 -3.37 2.77
N VAL A 31 5.08 -2.03 2.84
CA VAL A 31 3.90 -1.33 3.37
C VAL A 31 2.66 -1.70 2.56
N MET A 32 2.72 -1.63 1.23
CA MET A 32 1.56 -1.92 0.39
C MET A 32 1.10 -3.38 0.49
N LEU A 33 2.02 -4.34 0.59
CA LEU A 33 1.66 -5.74 0.86
C LEU A 33 0.93 -5.88 2.20
N LEU A 34 1.38 -5.17 3.24
CA LEU A 34 0.66 -5.12 4.52
C LEU A 34 -0.74 -4.54 4.37
N LEU A 35 -0.92 -3.47 3.59
CA LEU A 35 -2.24 -2.89 3.30
C LEU A 35 -3.14 -3.93 2.62
N LEU A 36 -2.65 -4.63 1.59
CA LEU A 36 -3.41 -5.66 0.88
C LEU A 36 -3.80 -6.84 1.77
N MET A 37 -2.97 -7.20 2.76
CA MET A 37 -3.29 -8.25 3.73
C MET A 37 -4.31 -7.81 4.79
N ARG A 38 -4.43 -6.50 5.06
CA ARG A 38 -5.25 -5.95 6.15
C ARG A 38 -6.53 -5.27 5.67
N MET A 39 -6.70 -5.09 4.36
CA MET A 39 -7.87 -4.41 3.82
C MET A 39 -9.15 -5.22 3.98
N ASP A 40 -10.25 -4.51 4.19
CA ASP A 40 -11.58 -5.09 4.10
C ASP A 40 -12.10 -5.11 2.66
N PHE A 41 -13.32 -5.59 2.46
CA PHE A 41 -13.97 -5.64 1.15
C PHE A 41 -14.19 -4.30 0.47
N SER A 42 -14.21 -3.21 1.24
CA SER A 42 -14.27 -1.85 0.72
C SER A 42 -12.90 -1.30 0.33
N ARG A 43 -11.84 -2.13 0.49
CA ARG A 43 -10.42 -1.80 0.29
C ARG A 43 -9.88 -0.87 1.38
N ALA A 44 -10.66 -0.63 2.42
CA ALA A 44 -10.27 0.22 3.53
C ALA A 44 -9.32 -0.53 4.46
N VAL A 45 -8.31 0.19 4.96
CA VAL A 45 -7.28 -0.31 5.86
C VAL A 45 -7.14 0.68 7.00
N ARG A 46 -7.19 0.18 8.23
CA ARG A 46 -6.91 0.97 9.43
C ARG A 46 -5.86 0.27 10.29
N ILE A 47 -4.69 0.88 10.44
CA ILE A 47 -3.55 0.32 11.18
C ILE A 47 -2.98 1.38 12.13
N ASP A 48 -2.69 1.00 13.36
CA ASP A 48 -1.91 1.85 14.26
C ASP A 48 -0.47 1.98 13.75
N THR A 49 -0.07 3.21 13.42
CA THR A 49 1.25 3.53 12.86
C THR A 49 2.40 3.20 13.80
N SER A 50 2.16 3.12 15.11
CA SER A 50 3.18 2.73 16.09
C SER A 50 3.57 1.26 15.98
N LEU A 51 2.72 0.42 15.38
CA LEU A 51 2.97 -1.01 15.16
C LEU A 51 3.70 -1.28 13.84
N LEU A 52 3.63 -0.35 12.88
CA LEU A 52 4.23 -0.53 11.54
C LEU A 52 5.73 -0.83 11.56
N PRO A 53 6.57 -0.16 12.39
CA PRO A 53 7.99 -0.47 12.49
C PRO A 53 8.26 -1.93 12.84
N GLU A 54 7.52 -2.47 13.81
CA GLU A 54 7.64 -3.85 14.27
C GLU A 54 7.13 -4.84 13.21
N LEU A 55 5.93 -4.60 12.68
CA LEU A 55 5.31 -5.47 11.66
C LEU A 55 6.14 -5.58 10.38
N LEU A 56 6.88 -4.54 10.02
CA LEU A 56 7.68 -4.48 8.80
C LEU A 56 9.18 -4.65 9.05
N THR A 57 9.62 -4.72 10.31
CA THR A 57 11.04 -4.68 10.70
C THR A 57 11.77 -3.47 10.08
N LEU A 58 11.11 -2.30 10.09
CA LEU A 58 11.60 -1.03 9.55
C LEU A 58 11.74 0.00 10.66
N SER A 59 12.60 1.00 10.49
CA SER A 59 12.60 2.17 11.38
C SER A 59 11.37 3.04 11.11
N SER A 60 10.92 3.80 12.12
CA SER A 60 9.77 4.72 11.96
C SER A 60 9.98 5.75 10.85
N GLU A 61 11.22 6.20 10.63
CA GLU A 61 11.57 7.09 9.53
C GLU A 61 11.35 6.41 8.16
N ARG A 62 11.78 5.15 8.01
CA ARG A 62 11.59 4.37 6.78
C ARG A 62 10.11 4.11 6.51
N VAL A 63 9.35 3.76 7.54
CA VAL A 63 7.88 3.63 7.44
C VAL A 63 7.26 4.95 6.98
N GLY A 64 7.62 6.09 7.61
CA GLY A 64 7.09 7.39 7.24
C GLY A 64 7.38 7.77 5.78
N ARG A 65 8.61 7.54 5.31
CA ARG A 65 8.99 7.75 3.90
C ARG A 65 8.22 6.82 2.95
N ALA A 66 8.05 5.56 3.32
CA ALA A 66 7.33 4.58 2.52
C ALA A 66 5.85 4.97 2.38
N VAL A 67 5.17 5.22 3.50
CA VAL A 67 3.77 5.67 3.53
C VAL A 67 3.61 6.94 2.69
N SER A 68 4.43 7.97 2.92
CA SER A 68 4.39 9.22 2.14
C SER A 68 4.55 8.97 0.63
N GLY A 69 5.44 8.05 0.26
CA GLY A 69 5.63 7.69 -1.14
C GLY A 69 4.49 6.90 -1.76
N LEU A 70 3.77 6.08 -1.00
CA LEU A 70 2.52 5.44 -1.47
C LEU A 70 1.46 6.49 -1.82
N ILE A 71 1.34 7.56 -1.02
CA ILE A 71 0.44 8.69 -1.29
C ILE A 71 0.84 9.40 -2.59
N LYS A 72 2.12 9.78 -2.69
CA LYS A 72 2.66 10.50 -3.86
C LYS A 72 2.50 9.69 -5.14
N LYS A 73 2.67 8.37 -5.07
CA LYS A 73 2.47 7.45 -6.19
C LYS A 73 1.00 7.04 -6.38
N SER A 74 0.05 7.53 -5.57
CA SER A 74 -1.35 7.12 -5.54
C SER A 74 -1.54 5.60 -5.61
N TRP A 75 -0.76 4.87 -4.81
CA TRP A 75 -1.02 3.45 -4.57
C TRP A 75 -2.16 3.26 -3.57
N VAL A 76 -2.54 4.34 -2.91
CA VAL A 76 -3.76 4.51 -2.12
C VAL A 76 -4.61 5.61 -2.75
N ASP A 77 -5.94 5.42 -2.73
CA ASP A 77 -6.91 6.37 -3.28
C ASP A 77 -7.19 7.53 -2.33
N SER A 78 -7.18 7.26 -1.03
CA SER A 78 -7.45 8.24 0.01
C SER A 78 -6.71 7.92 1.29
N ILE A 79 -6.39 8.96 2.06
CA ILE A 79 -5.86 8.89 3.43
C ILE A 79 -6.65 9.86 4.29
N ASP A 80 -7.02 9.42 5.49
CA ASP A 80 -7.51 10.29 6.54
C ASP A 80 -6.32 10.94 7.26
N GLU A 81 -6.08 12.22 6.95
CA GLU A 81 -4.97 12.99 7.54
C GLU A 81 -5.16 13.24 9.04
N ASP A 82 -6.40 13.33 9.52
CA ASP A 82 -6.68 13.52 10.93
C ASP A 82 -6.42 12.22 11.71
N ALA A 83 -6.80 11.07 11.17
CA ALA A 83 -6.42 9.77 11.72
C ALA A 83 -4.89 9.61 11.82
N MET A 84 -4.15 10.06 10.80
CA MET A 84 -2.69 10.06 10.80
C MET A 84 -2.09 10.89 11.93
N ARG A 85 -2.68 12.06 12.25
CA ARG A 85 -2.28 12.86 13.42
C ARG A 85 -2.51 12.14 14.74
N HIS A 86 -3.50 11.25 14.78
CA HIS A 86 -3.81 10.39 15.92
C HIS A 86 -3.12 9.01 15.86
N ARG A 87 -2.04 8.88 15.08
CA ARG A 87 -1.22 7.67 14.93
C ARG A 87 -1.92 6.50 14.23
N PHE A 88 -2.93 6.75 13.41
CA PHE A 88 -3.56 5.72 12.59
C PHE A 88 -3.32 5.97 11.10
N LEU A 89 -2.85 4.95 10.40
CA LEU A 89 -2.92 4.90 8.95
C LEU A 89 -4.30 4.37 8.59
N ASP A 90 -5.20 5.30 8.24
CA ASP A 90 -6.53 5.00 7.74
C ASP A 90 -6.60 5.41 6.26
N CYS A 91 -6.74 4.44 5.38
CA CYS A 91 -6.57 4.63 3.94
C CYS A 91 -7.38 3.62 3.12
N VAL A 92 -7.56 3.92 1.83
CA VAL A 92 -8.19 3.01 0.87
C VAL A 92 -7.15 2.59 -0.17
N ALA A 93 -6.90 1.29 -0.30
CA ALA A 93 -5.98 0.74 -1.29
C ALA A 93 -6.52 0.94 -2.71
N HIS A 94 -5.67 1.35 -3.65
CA HIS A 94 -6.09 1.62 -5.03
C HIS A 94 -6.65 0.35 -5.71
N ALA A 95 -7.79 0.46 -6.39
CA ALA A 95 -8.56 -0.67 -6.93
C ALA A 95 -7.77 -1.55 -7.91
N ALA A 96 -6.80 -0.96 -8.61
CA ALA A 96 -5.94 -1.68 -9.53
C ALA A 96 -5.15 -2.84 -8.91
N PHE A 97 -4.79 -2.75 -7.62
CA PHE A 97 -4.11 -3.85 -6.93
C PHE A 97 -5.03 -5.05 -6.66
N ILE A 98 -6.32 -4.95 -7.00
CA ILE A 98 -7.35 -5.95 -6.73
C ILE A 98 -8.08 -6.39 -8.00
N HIS A 99 -8.23 -5.48 -8.97
CA HIS A 99 -9.11 -5.71 -10.11
C HIS A 99 -8.45 -5.52 -11.49
N ALA A 100 -7.29 -4.86 -11.57
CA ALA A 100 -6.68 -4.55 -12.86
C ALA A 100 -5.83 -5.72 -13.38
N ASP A 101 -5.73 -5.90 -14.70
CA ASP A 101 -4.77 -6.84 -15.27
C ASP A 101 -3.31 -6.45 -14.98
N PHE A 102 -2.38 -7.38 -15.25
CA PHE A 102 -0.95 -7.19 -14.98
C PHE A 102 -0.36 -5.96 -15.69
N ASP A 103 -0.76 -5.69 -16.93
CA ASP A 103 -0.24 -4.56 -17.71
C ASP A 103 -0.70 -3.22 -17.14
N THR A 104 -1.97 -3.13 -16.75
CA THR A 104 -2.56 -1.95 -16.12
C THR A 104 -1.97 -1.70 -14.74
N LEU A 105 -1.78 -2.76 -13.95
CA LEU A 105 -1.14 -2.66 -12.65
C LEU A 105 0.32 -2.22 -12.76
N THR A 106 1.08 -2.85 -13.66
CA THR A 106 2.48 -2.48 -13.94
C THR A 106 2.57 -1.05 -14.43
N ARG A 107 1.61 -0.60 -15.24
CA ARG A 107 1.52 0.81 -15.64
C ARG A 107 1.34 1.71 -14.43
N ILE A 108 0.46 1.43 -13.49
CA ILE A 108 0.25 2.28 -12.29
C ILE A 108 1.48 2.31 -11.39
N VAL A 109 2.12 1.16 -11.21
CA VAL A 109 3.36 1.01 -10.44
C VAL A 109 4.53 1.77 -11.10
N ASN A 110 4.60 1.79 -12.44
CA ASN A 110 5.69 2.41 -13.21
C ASN A 110 5.45 3.87 -13.67
N THR A 111 4.22 4.27 -14.01
CA THR A 111 3.94 5.58 -14.67
C THR A 111 4.30 6.77 -13.81
N ARG A 112 4.37 6.61 -12.49
CA ARG A 112 4.70 7.71 -11.57
C ARG A 112 6.16 7.79 -11.16
N LEU A 113 7.03 6.94 -11.71
CA LEU A 113 8.48 7.17 -11.67
C LEU A 113 8.89 8.38 -12.52
N LYS A 114 8.12 8.74 -13.55
CA LYS A 114 8.43 9.89 -14.43
C LYS A 114 8.05 11.26 -13.85
N ALA A 115 7.39 11.33 -12.70
CA ALA A 115 6.92 12.61 -12.14
C ALA A 115 7.93 13.29 -11.20
N VAL A 116 9.15 12.74 -11.01
CA VAL A 116 10.17 13.30 -10.10
C VAL A 116 11.56 13.31 -10.77
N ASP A 117 11.65 13.83 -12.00
CA ASP A 117 12.92 14.22 -12.63
C ASP A 117 12.77 15.56 -13.36
N VAL A 118 12.31 16.59 -12.63
CA VAL A 118 12.51 17.98 -13.04
C VAL A 118 12.88 18.79 -11.80
N HIS A 119 14.17 18.78 -11.44
CA HIS A 119 14.88 19.90 -10.82
C HIS A 119 16.36 19.81 -11.15
#